data_AF-A0A7X6MLC5-F1
#
_entry.id   AF-A0A7X6MLC5-F1
#
_cell.length_a   1.000
_cell.length_b   1.000
_cell.length_c   1.000
_cell.angle_alpha   90.00
_cell.angle_beta   90.00
_cell.angle_gamma   90.00
#
_symmetry.space_group_name_H-M   'P 1'
#
loop_
_entity.id
_entity.type
_entity.pdbx_description
1 polymer ?
#
loop_
_entity_poly.entity_id
_entity_poly.type
_entity_poly.pdbx_seq_one_letter_code
_entity_poly.pdbx_strand_id
1 'polypeptide(L)'
;MTGQNDSAEYSVEDVAVEHIRVGDTLSMSGDDDPRTHVFRVAKAELRNELTTGEQPRVILRSEPVGDTGEPMVLTYPTGTRLRKIVSHPTG
;
A
#
# COMPACT_ATOMS: atom_id res chain seq x y z
N MET A 1 34.50 5.41 6.74
CA MET A 1 33.99 6.25 5.64
C MET A 1 32.53 6.49 5.92
N THR A 2 32.18 7.74 6.22
CA THR A 2 30.86 8.19 6.68
C THR A 2 29.88 8.24 5.52
N GLY A 3 28.94 7.30 5.48
CA GLY A 3 27.73 7.39 4.64
C GLY A 3 26.64 8.13 5.39
N GLN A 4 26.84 9.44 5.60
CA GLN A 4 25.77 10.34 6.00
C GLN A 4 24.86 10.53 4.78
N ASN A 5 23.87 9.65 4.63
CA ASN A 5 22.81 9.81 3.65
C ASN A 5 21.60 10.37 4.39
N ASP A 6 21.37 11.66 4.18
CA ASP A 6 20.16 12.42 4.51
C ASP A 6 18.98 11.92 3.67
N SER A 7 18.72 10.61 3.73
CA SER A 7 17.61 9.96 3.05
C SER A 7 16.44 10.03 3.99
N ALA A 8 15.40 10.83 3.67
CA ALA A 8 14.16 10.89 4.43
C ALA A 8 13.83 9.52 5.03
N GLU A 9 14.01 9.37 6.35
CA GLU A 9 13.93 8.06 7.00
C GLU A 9 12.56 7.48 6.73
N TYR A 10 12.53 6.35 6.05
CA TYR A 10 11.30 5.61 5.84
C TYR A 10 11.43 4.25 6.50
N SER A 11 10.34 3.82 7.13
CA SER A 11 10.23 2.46 7.64
C SER A 11 9.23 1.68 6.80
N VAL A 12 9.45 0.38 6.70
CA VAL A 12 8.50 -0.54 6.08
C VAL A 12 7.87 -1.38 7.19
N GLU A 13 6.55 -1.34 7.28
CA GLU A 13 5.79 -2.09 8.28
C GLU A 13 4.83 -3.07 7.62
N ASP A 14 4.71 -4.27 8.18
CA ASP A 14 3.72 -5.26 7.75
C ASP A 14 2.35 -4.93 8.38
N VAL A 15 1.43 -4.43 7.56
CA VAL A 15 0.09 -4.05 7.98
C VAL A 15 -0.94 -4.95 7.31
N ALA A 16 -1.96 -5.36 8.07
CA ALA A 16 -3.05 -6.13 7.49
C ALA A 16 -3.86 -5.26 6.51
N VAL A 17 -4.29 -5.85 5.40
CA VAL A 17 -4.92 -5.13 4.28
C VAL A 17 -6.19 -4.37 4.70
N GLU A 18 -6.90 -4.85 5.71
CA GLU A 18 -8.08 -4.20 6.30
C GLU A 18 -7.77 -2.92 7.09
N HIS A 19 -6.51 -2.72 7.50
CA HIS A 19 -6.05 -1.51 8.18
C HIS A 19 -5.50 -0.45 7.21
N ILE A 20 -5.42 -0.77 5.92
CA ILE A 20 -4.98 0.16 4.88
C ILE A 20 -5.98 1.30 4.70
N ARG A 21 -5.47 2.52 4.67
CA ARG A 21 -6.27 3.73 4.49
C ARG A 21 -5.92 4.46 3.20
N VAL A 22 -6.85 5.29 2.74
CA VAL A 22 -6.59 6.24 1.66
C VAL A 22 -5.43 7.16 2.06
N GLY A 23 -4.48 7.35 1.15
CA GLY A 23 -3.24 8.08 1.36
C GLY A 23 -2.05 7.19 1.76
N ASP A 24 -2.29 5.94 2.17
CA ASP A 24 -1.21 5.01 2.47
C ASP A 24 -0.40 4.66 1.22
N THR A 25 0.91 4.49 1.40
CA THR A 25 1.82 4.07 0.35
C THR A 25 2.27 2.65 0.65
N LEU A 26 2.00 1.74 -0.27
CA LEU A 26 2.36 0.33 -0.16
C LEU A 26 3.52 0.02 -1.08
N SER A 27 4.46 -0.80 -0.61
CA SER A 27 5.52 -1.34 -1.44
C SER A 27 5.03 -2.61 -2.12
N MET A 28 5.05 -2.61 -3.44
CA MET A 28 4.70 -3.76 -4.28
C MET A 28 5.94 -4.60 -4.62
N SER A 29 7.14 -4.05 -4.45
CA SER A 29 8.42 -4.72 -4.72
C SER A 29 8.97 -5.42 -3.48
N GLY A 30 9.52 -6.61 -3.68
CA GLY A 30 10.36 -7.29 -2.70
C GLY A 30 11.83 -6.88 -2.78
N ASP A 31 12.18 -5.96 -3.69
CA ASP A 31 13.53 -5.49 -3.95
C ASP A 31 14.14 -4.69 -2.78
N ASP A 32 15.46 -4.45 -2.86
CA ASP A 32 16.25 -3.72 -1.87
C ASP A 32 15.71 -2.29 -1.64
N ASP A 33 15.15 -1.66 -2.69
CA ASP A 33 14.47 -0.37 -2.59
C ASP A 33 12.93 -0.52 -2.70
N PRO A 34 12.20 -0.43 -1.57
CA PRO A 34 10.74 -0.55 -1.56
C PRO A 34 10.03 0.63 -2.24
N ARG A 35 10.71 1.74 -2.55
CA ARG A 35 10.14 2.91 -3.25
C ARG A 35 10.11 2.75 -4.77
N THR A 36 10.75 1.72 -5.32
CA THR A 36 10.80 1.47 -6.77
C THR A 36 9.42 1.23 -7.37
N HIS A 37 8.62 0.40 -6.69
CA HIS A 37 7.24 0.11 -7.10
C HIS A 37 6.30 0.38 -5.93
N VAL A 38 5.72 1.58 -5.93
CA VAL A 38 4.77 2.00 -4.89
C VAL A 38 3.35 2.01 -5.41
N PHE A 39 2.45 1.54 -4.56
CA PHE A 39 1.01 1.66 -4.74
C PHE A 39 0.49 2.68 -3.74
N ARG A 40 0.11 3.87 -4.22
CA ARG A 40 -0.52 4.89 -3.39
C ARG A 40 -2.02 4.69 -3.39
N VAL A 41 -2.58 4.39 -2.22
CA VAL A 41 -3.98 4.03 -2.06
C VAL A 41 -4.85 5.28 -2.23
N ALA A 42 -5.64 5.35 -3.30
CA ALA A 42 -6.66 6.39 -3.51
C ALA A 42 -8.02 5.99 -2.94
N LYS A 43 -8.34 4.69 -2.96
CA LYS A 43 -9.59 4.15 -2.41
C LYS A 43 -9.34 2.79 -1.77
N ALA A 44 -9.94 2.55 -0.61
CA ALA A 44 -10.00 1.24 0.02
C ALA A 44 -11.48 0.88 0.28
N GLU A 45 -11.90 -0.29 -0.15
CA GLU A 45 -13.27 -0.79 0.01
C GLU A 45 -13.22 -2.20 0.59
N LEU A 46 -13.80 -2.38 1.78
CA LEU A 46 -14.00 -3.70 2.37
C LEU A 46 -15.34 -4.25 1.85
N ARG A 47 -15.27 -5.35 1.09
CA ARG A 47 -16.44 -6.11 0.67
C ARG A 47 -16.66 -7.29 1.59
N ASN A 48 -17.67 -7.14 2.43
CA ASN A 48 -18.19 -8.20 3.27
C ASN A 48 -19.40 -8.82 2.56
N GLU A 49 -19.16 -9.88 1.79
CA GLU A 49 -20.22 -10.64 1.12
C GLU A 49 -20.82 -11.70 2.06
N LEU A 50 -21.20 -11.24 3.26
CA LEU A 50 -21.84 -12.04 4.31
C LEU A 50 -23.15 -12.71 3.83
N THR A 51 -23.75 -12.20 2.76
CA THR A 51 -24.96 -12.73 2.13
C THR A 51 -24.71 -13.87 1.13
N THR A 52 -23.51 -14.01 0.56
CA THR A 52 -23.20 -15.06 -0.43
C THR A 52 -22.34 -16.19 0.13
N GLY A 53 -21.80 -16.03 1.34
CA GLY A 53 -20.87 -16.99 1.95
C GLY A 53 -19.44 -16.88 1.42
N GLU A 54 -19.13 -15.84 0.63
CA GLU A 54 -17.77 -15.54 0.19
C GLU A 54 -16.92 -14.95 1.32
N GLN A 55 -15.62 -15.25 1.29
CA GLN A 55 -14.67 -14.67 2.24
C GLN A 55 -14.58 -13.15 2.03
N PRO A 56 -14.55 -12.36 3.12
CA PRO A 56 -14.44 -10.91 3.01
C PRO A 56 -13.12 -10.53 2.33
N ARG A 57 -13.22 -9.53 1.45
CA ARG A 57 -12.10 -9.07 0.60
C ARG A 57 -11.98 -7.56 0.64
N VAL A 58 -10.74 -7.08 0.62
CA VAL A 58 -10.42 -5.66 0.54
C VAL A 58 -9.99 -5.35 -0.89
N ILE A 59 -10.65 -4.35 -1.48
CA ILE A 59 -10.34 -3.81 -2.78
C ILE A 59 -9.63 -2.48 -2.58
N LEU A 60 -8.35 -2.43 -2.94
CA LEU A 60 -7.55 -1.21 -2.96
C LEU A 60 -7.49 -0.69 -4.39
N ARG A 61 -7.63 0.62 -4.56
CA ARG A 61 -7.45 1.29 -5.85
C ARG A 61 -6.40 2.39 -5.72
N SER A 62 -5.49 2.47 -6.67
CA SER A 62 -4.50 3.54 -6.73
C SER A 62 -5.05 4.79 -7.39
N GLU A 63 -4.31 5.89 -7.24
CA GLU A 63 -4.50 7.03 -8.15
C GLU A 63 -4.15 6.60 -9.58
N PRO A 64 -4.87 7.11 -10.60
CA PRO A 64 -4.47 6.96 -11.99
C PRO A 64 -3.12 7.67 -12.20
N VAL A 65 -2.15 6.98 -12.82
CA VAL A 65 -0.82 7.55 -13.09
C VAL A 65 -0.81 8.18 -14.49
N GLY A 66 -0.82 9.51 -14.56
CA GLY A 66 -0.82 10.29 -15.81
C GLY A 66 -2.22 10.50 -16.41
N ASP A 67 -2.31 11.30 -17.49
CA ASP A 67 -3.57 11.73 -18.13
C ASP A 67 -4.45 10.59 -18.68
N THR A 68 -3.86 9.42 -18.96
CA THR A 68 -4.57 8.21 -19.44
C THR A 68 -4.41 7.01 -18.52
N GLY A 69 -3.81 7.18 -17.34
CA GLY A 69 -3.47 6.07 -16.46
C GLY A 69 -4.71 5.35 -15.95
N GLU A 70 -4.84 4.06 -16.20
CA GLU A 70 -5.83 3.25 -15.51
C GLU A 70 -5.43 3.13 -14.03
N PRO A 71 -6.35 3.38 -13.08
CA PRO A 71 -6.06 3.17 -11.68
C PRO A 71 -5.81 1.67 -11.45
N MET A 72 -4.70 1.34 -10.79
CA MET A 72 -4.43 -0.03 -10.42
C MET A 72 -5.44 -0.48 -9.37
N VAL A 73 -6.03 -1.65 -9.56
CA VAL A 73 -6.97 -2.25 -8.62
C VAL A 73 -6.36 -3.53 -8.09
N LEU A 74 -6.16 -3.60 -6.78
CA LEU A 74 -5.67 -4.78 -6.09
C LEU A 74 -6.78 -5.32 -5.19
N THR A 75 -6.98 -6.63 -5.21
CA THR A 75 -7.98 -7.30 -4.39
C THR A 75 -7.30 -8.36 -3.55
N TYR A 76 -7.49 -8.30 -2.24
CA TYR A 76 -6.89 -9.23 -1.30
C TYR A 76 -7.94 -9.77 -0.32
N PRO A 77 -7.81 -11.02 0.14
CA PRO A 77 -8.60 -11.49 1.26
C PRO A 77 -8.19 -10.76 2.55
N THR A 78 -9.13 -10.59 3.48
CA THR A 78 -8.82 -10.06 4.82
C THR A 78 -7.74 -10.90 5.52
N GLY A 79 -6.96 -10.29 6.42
CA GLY A 79 -5.80 -10.94 7.03
C GLY A 79 -4.53 -11.01 6.15
N THR A 80 -4.61 -10.65 4.86
CA THR A 80 -3.40 -10.48 4.03
C THR A 80 -2.53 -9.35 4.60
N ARG A 81 -1.23 -9.59 4.76
CA ARG A 81 -0.28 -8.57 5.18
C ARG A 81 0.40 -7.92 3.98
N LEU A 82 0.38 -6.59 3.94
CA LEU A 82 1.02 -5.77 2.92
C LEU A 82 2.09 -4.91 3.57
N ARG A 83 3.16 -4.63 2.81
CA ARG A 83 4.27 -3.80 3.26
C ARG A 83 3.90 -2.34 3.04
N LYS A 84 3.70 -1.58 4.12
CA LYS A 84 3.41 -0.14 4.09
C LYS A 84 4.69 0.65 4.31
N ILE A 85 4.91 1.64 3.46
CA ILE A 85 6.00 2.60 3.59
C ILE A 85 5.49 3.76 4.45
N VAL A 86 6.13 3.94 5.60
CA VAL A 86 5.89 5.04 6.53
C VAL A 86 7.02 6.04 6.36
N SER A 87 6.71 7.25 5.90
CA SER A 87 7.68 8.34 5.83
C SER A 87 7.72 9.02 7.19
N HIS A 88 8.89 9.06 7.84
CA HIS A 88 9.07 9.84 9.04
C HIS A 88 9.41 11.28 8.63
N PRO A 89 8.66 12.28 9.10
CA PRO A 89 9.09 13.65 8.91
C PRO A 89 10.42 13.83 9.63
N THR A 90 11.48 14.13 8.87
CA THR A 90 12.77 14.55 9.42
C THR A 90 12.53 15.91 10.07
N GLY A 91 12.51 15.93 11.40
CA GLY A 91 12.29 17.13 12.20
C GLY A 91 13.50 18.05 12.23
#